data_AF-A0A955MGZ8-F1
#
_entry.id   AF-A0A955MGZ8-F1
#
_cell.length_a   1.000
_cell.length_b   1.000
_cell.length_c   1.000
_cell.angle_alpha   90.00
_cell.angle_beta   90.00
_cell.angle_gamma   90.00
#
_symmetry.space_group_name_H-M   'P 1'
#
loop_
_entity.id
_entity.type
_entity.pdbx_description
1 polymer ?
#
loop_
_entity_poly.entity_id
_entity_poly.type
_entity_poly.pdbx_seq_one_letter_code
_entity_poly.pdbx_strand_id
1 'polypeptide(L)'
;MSFKLDLHVHSESSGLVCFDDKQLKTALLKRGLDGVAITNFHNISHALWLKKRLPGFVIIVGQEIWSKDGHIVALGITKRIEDFKSAEETVALIHEQGGLAVAVHPYIFLGVGGELAANLPFDAVETYNALLGLYLAYNWRANLLASKTRQPTLASTDTTDAAYIGRSYTEVMINDYHLILEAIKYGLVKTVQRPLPIPIGFILKNFLQVKNVKPCRIHAVPCVICGYSTTTSLFVNKKICLDCGVEEVSRFSCSEQHYLCRHCMAKRVIARDESINYDEYHSCVGVS
;
A
#
# COMPACT_ATOMS: atom_id res chain seq x y z
N MET A 1 -13.37 23.54 -7.31
CA MET A 1 -12.85 23.07 -6.00
C MET A 1 -12.27 21.67 -6.24
N SER A 2 -11.54 21.12 -5.30
CA SER A 2 -10.80 19.85 -5.48
C SER A 2 -10.66 19.13 -4.15
N PHE A 3 -10.52 17.81 -4.20
CA PHE A 3 -10.19 16.98 -3.04
C PHE A 3 -8.71 16.58 -3.07
N LYS A 4 -7.97 16.80 -2.00
CA LYS A 4 -6.57 16.39 -1.84
C LYS A 4 -6.52 15.05 -1.12
N LEU A 5 -6.15 14.00 -1.86
CA LEU A 5 -6.23 12.61 -1.39
C LEU A 5 -4.88 11.91 -1.55
N ASP A 6 -4.41 11.27 -0.48
CA ASP A 6 -3.33 10.27 -0.59
C ASP A 6 -3.95 8.91 -0.89
N LEU A 7 -3.72 8.38 -2.10
CA LEU A 7 -4.48 7.26 -2.66
C LEU A 7 -3.82 5.89 -2.47
N HIS A 8 -2.73 5.82 -1.69
CA HIS A 8 -2.05 4.57 -1.36
C HIS A 8 -1.47 4.70 0.05
N VAL A 9 -2.21 4.21 1.05
CA VAL A 9 -1.84 4.32 2.48
C VAL A 9 -2.22 3.04 3.20
N HIS A 10 -1.31 2.56 4.04
CA HIS A 10 -1.48 1.35 4.83
C HIS A 10 -1.75 1.70 6.29
N SER A 11 -2.95 1.45 6.80
CA SER A 11 -3.26 1.58 8.23
C SER A 11 -2.85 0.36 9.04
N GLU A 12 -2.47 -0.73 8.38
CA GLU A 12 -1.94 -1.94 8.97
C GLU A 12 -0.69 -2.43 8.26
N SER A 13 0.16 -3.17 8.98
CA SER A 13 1.26 -3.90 8.40
C SER A 13 1.42 -5.25 9.08
N SER A 14 1.39 -6.34 8.31
CA SER A 14 1.48 -7.71 8.84
C SER A 14 0.43 -8.06 9.90
N GLY A 15 -0.79 -7.50 9.75
CA GLY A 15 -1.90 -7.68 10.68
C GLY A 15 -1.72 -6.94 12.01
N LEU A 16 -0.89 -5.89 12.03
CA LEU A 16 -0.72 -4.98 13.16
C LEU A 16 -1.15 -3.58 12.75
N VAL A 17 -2.01 -2.96 13.56
CA VAL A 17 -2.46 -1.58 13.32
C VAL A 17 -1.29 -0.62 13.50
N CYS A 18 -1.06 0.21 12.49
CA CYS A 18 0.06 1.16 12.47
C CYS A 18 -0.33 2.56 12.97
N PHE A 19 -1.60 2.94 12.82
CA PHE A 19 -2.14 4.18 13.39
C PHE A 19 -3.65 4.09 13.60
N ASP A 20 -4.18 4.88 14.54
CA ASP A 20 -5.61 4.98 14.83
C ASP A 20 -6.32 6.14 14.11
N ASP A 21 -7.62 6.31 14.36
CA ASP A 21 -8.44 7.37 13.81
C ASP A 21 -7.97 8.77 14.25
N LYS A 22 -7.47 8.92 15.48
CA LYS A 22 -6.97 10.19 16.02
C LYS A 22 -5.67 10.62 15.34
N GLN A 23 -4.75 9.67 15.16
CA GLN A 23 -3.48 9.87 14.46
C GLN A 23 -3.73 10.19 12.98
N LEU A 24 -4.62 9.46 12.32
CA LEU A 24 -5.02 9.76 10.94
C LEU A 24 -5.63 11.16 10.85
N LYS A 25 -6.65 11.48 11.66
CA LYS A 25 -7.28 12.81 11.69
C LYS A 25 -6.25 13.92 11.88
N THR A 26 -5.32 13.75 12.81
CA THR A 26 -4.24 14.72 13.07
C THR A 26 -3.36 14.91 11.84
N ALA A 27 -3.00 13.81 11.16
CA ALA A 27 -2.19 13.86 9.94
C ALA A 27 -2.90 14.59 8.80
N LEU A 28 -4.20 14.34 8.59
CA LEU A 28 -5.00 14.99 7.54
C LEU A 28 -5.12 16.49 7.79
N LEU A 29 -5.51 16.90 9.00
CA LEU A 29 -5.64 18.30 9.39
C LEU A 29 -4.30 19.04 9.24
N LYS A 30 -3.21 18.46 9.75
CA LYS A 30 -1.88 19.07 9.70
C LYS A 30 -1.40 19.35 8.27
N ARG A 31 -1.89 18.58 7.29
CA ARG A 31 -1.47 18.70 5.88
C ARG A 31 -2.51 19.36 4.98
N GLY A 32 -3.69 19.66 5.52
CA GLY A 32 -4.81 20.14 4.72
C GLY A 32 -5.21 19.13 3.65
N LEU A 33 -5.21 17.84 3.98
CA LEU A 33 -5.80 16.80 3.13
C LEU A 33 -7.29 16.66 3.42
N ASP A 34 -8.07 16.39 2.38
CA ASP A 34 -9.49 16.10 2.50
C ASP A 34 -9.76 14.63 2.82
N GLY A 35 -8.76 13.76 2.60
CA GLY A 35 -8.86 12.35 2.93
C GLY A 35 -7.77 11.46 2.36
N VAL A 36 -8.02 10.15 2.38
CA VAL A 36 -7.08 9.09 1.99
C VAL A 36 -7.82 7.89 1.41
N ALA A 37 -7.12 7.09 0.60
CA ALA A 37 -7.46 5.69 0.40
C ALA A 37 -6.65 4.82 1.35
N ILE A 38 -7.34 3.98 2.12
CA ILE A 38 -6.70 2.96 2.96
C ILE A 38 -6.67 1.67 2.14
N THR A 39 -5.48 1.18 1.83
CA THR A 39 -5.21 0.11 0.86
C THR A 39 -4.37 -0.99 1.48
N ASN A 40 -4.78 -1.50 2.65
CA ASN A 40 -4.05 -2.54 3.35
C ASN A 40 -3.90 -3.81 2.50
N PHE A 41 -2.84 -4.57 2.77
CA PHE A 41 -2.71 -5.91 2.22
C PHE A 41 -3.73 -6.87 2.84
N HIS A 42 -4.31 -7.72 2.00
CA HIS A 42 -5.16 -8.85 2.37
C HIS A 42 -6.51 -8.54 3.04
N ASN A 43 -6.80 -7.31 3.48
CA ASN A 43 -8.05 -6.98 4.16
C ASN A 43 -8.52 -5.56 3.85
N ILE A 44 -9.76 -5.25 4.25
CA ILE A 44 -10.36 -3.91 4.19
C ILE A 44 -11.00 -3.48 5.52
N SER A 45 -10.82 -4.28 6.56
CA SER A 45 -11.61 -4.21 7.80
C SER A 45 -11.35 -2.90 8.55
N HIS A 46 -10.08 -2.52 8.70
CA HIS A 46 -9.73 -1.25 9.32
C HIS A 46 -10.12 -0.03 8.46
N ALA A 47 -10.06 -0.14 7.13
CA ALA A 47 -10.53 0.92 6.23
C ALA A 47 -12.03 1.21 6.42
N LEU A 48 -12.85 0.15 6.54
CA LEU A 48 -14.27 0.25 6.83
C LEU A 48 -14.54 0.88 8.21
N TRP A 49 -13.75 0.52 9.21
CA TRP A 49 -13.83 1.11 10.54
C TRP A 49 -13.46 2.60 10.54
N LEU A 50 -12.33 2.97 9.94
CA LEU A 50 -11.88 4.36 9.81
C LEU A 50 -12.90 5.23 9.09
N LYS A 51 -13.51 4.72 8.02
CA LYS A 51 -14.58 5.42 7.27
C LYS A 51 -15.77 5.77 8.15
N LYS A 52 -16.15 4.90 9.11
CA LYS A 52 -17.22 5.17 10.07
C LYS A 52 -16.79 6.18 11.14
N ARG A 53 -15.53 6.12 11.59
CA ARG A 53 -14.99 6.98 12.66
C ARG A 53 -14.69 8.41 12.21
N LEU A 54 -14.42 8.61 10.92
CA LEU A 54 -14.00 9.89 10.37
C LEU A 54 -14.97 10.42 9.29
N PRO A 55 -16.27 10.64 9.59
CA PRO A 55 -17.27 11.05 8.60
C PRO A 55 -17.03 12.44 7.98
N GLY A 56 -16.14 13.25 8.57
CA GLY A 56 -15.74 14.56 8.03
C GLY A 56 -14.58 14.50 7.03
N PHE A 57 -14.06 13.31 6.73
CA PHE A 57 -12.98 13.10 5.76
C PHE A 57 -13.38 12.08 4.70
N VAL A 58 -12.76 12.18 3.53
CA VAL A 58 -12.87 11.20 2.46
C VAL A 58 -12.05 9.98 2.81
N ILE A 59 -12.70 8.90 3.25
CA ILE A 59 -12.04 7.60 3.43
C ILE A 59 -12.47 6.66 2.31
N ILE A 60 -11.61 6.50 1.30
CA ILE A 60 -11.78 5.52 0.23
C ILE A 60 -11.34 4.17 0.78
N VAL A 61 -12.28 3.21 0.77
CA VAL A 61 -11.97 1.82 1.12
C VAL A 61 -11.28 1.18 -0.08
N GLY A 62 -10.09 0.66 0.14
CA GLY A 62 -9.29 0.00 -0.88
C GLY A 62 -8.52 -1.18 -0.31
N GLN A 63 -7.76 -1.83 -1.19
CA GLN A 63 -6.89 -2.96 -0.85
C GLN A 63 -5.68 -2.91 -1.79
N GLU A 64 -4.49 -3.22 -1.29
CA GLU A 64 -3.35 -3.60 -2.14
C GLU A 64 -3.34 -5.13 -2.23
N ILE A 65 -3.63 -5.66 -3.43
CA ILE A 65 -3.80 -7.08 -3.69
C ILE A 65 -2.46 -7.67 -4.13
N TRP A 66 -2.10 -8.81 -3.55
CA TRP A 66 -1.01 -9.63 -4.08
C TRP A 66 -1.51 -10.52 -5.21
N SER A 67 -1.53 -10.03 -6.45
CA SER A 67 -1.79 -10.91 -7.60
C SER A 67 -0.58 -11.83 -7.87
N LYS A 68 -0.76 -12.82 -8.74
CA LYS A 68 0.35 -13.66 -9.23
C LYS A 68 1.42 -12.84 -9.95
N ASP A 69 0.99 -11.75 -10.59
CA ASP A 69 1.81 -10.95 -11.49
C ASP A 69 2.38 -9.67 -10.85
N GLY A 70 1.95 -9.33 -9.63
CA GLY A 70 2.42 -8.16 -8.89
C GLY A 70 1.32 -7.49 -8.07
N HIS A 71 1.67 -6.38 -7.42
CA HIS A 71 0.75 -5.60 -6.61
C HIS A 71 -0.20 -4.77 -7.48
N ILE A 72 -1.48 -4.78 -7.10
CA ILE A 72 -2.55 -4.00 -7.72
C ILE A 72 -3.31 -3.32 -6.59
N VAL A 73 -3.57 -2.01 -6.70
CA VAL A 73 -4.45 -1.33 -5.76
C VAL A 73 -5.86 -1.27 -6.31
N ALA A 74 -6.82 -1.68 -5.48
CA ALA A 74 -8.24 -1.47 -5.70
C ALA A 74 -8.72 -0.25 -4.90
N LEU A 75 -9.43 0.66 -5.55
CA LEU A 75 -10.05 1.82 -4.90
C LEU A 75 -11.58 1.71 -4.98
N GLY A 76 -12.28 1.96 -3.88
CA GLY A 76 -13.74 2.03 -3.86
C GLY A 76 -14.45 0.68 -3.77
N ILE A 77 -13.75 -0.37 -3.35
CA ILE A 77 -14.34 -1.71 -3.18
C ILE A 77 -15.15 -1.82 -1.89
N THR A 78 -16.07 -2.77 -1.85
CA THR A 78 -16.95 -3.04 -0.69
C THR A 78 -16.66 -4.38 -0.02
N LYS A 79 -16.00 -5.29 -0.73
CA LYS A 79 -15.56 -6.60 -0.25
C LYS A 79 -14.10 -6.81 -0.63
N ARG A 80 -13.35 -7.48 0.26
CA ARG A 80 -11.99 -7.95 -0.01
C ARG A 80 -11.93 -8.72 -1.32
N ILE A 81 -10.91 -8.43 -2.12
CA ILE A 81 -10.51 -9.20 -3.29
C ILE A 81 -9.53 -10.28 -2.82
N GLU A 82 -9.73 -11.51 -3.30
CA GLU A 82 -8.84 -12.62 -2.99
C GLU A 82 -7.45 -12.42 -3.64
N ASP A 83 -6.41 -12.71 -2.86
CA ASP A 83 -5.03 -12.70 -3.34
C ASP A 83 -4.74 -13.88 -4.28
N PHE A 84 -3.61 -13.77 -4.98
CA PHE A 84 -3.01 -14.80 -5.82
C PHE A 84 -3.85 -15.24 -7.02
N LYS A 85 -4.78 -14.40 -7.49
CA LYS A 85 -5.34 -14.50 -8.85
C LYS A 85 -4.41 -13.85 -9.87
N SER A 86 -4.63 -14.08 -11.15
CA SER A 86 -3.91 -13.34 -12.20
C SER A 86 -4.26 -11.85 -12.14
N ALA A 87 -3.40 -10.98 -12.66
CA ALA A 87 -3.69 -9.55 -12.76
C ALA A 87 -5.00 -9.27 -13.51
N GLU A 88 -5.27 -10.02 -14.59
CA GLU A 88 -6.51 -9.90 -15.37
C GLU A 88 -7.75 -10.21 -14.52
N GLU A 89 -7.76 -11.36 -13.84
CA GLU A 89 -8.85 -11.74 -12.94
C GLU A 89 -9.00 -10.75 -11.78
N THR A 90 -7.88 -10.28 -11.20
CA THR A 90 -7.90 -9.29 -10.12
C THR A 90 -8.53 -7.98 -10.59
N VAL A 91 -8.15 -7.46 -11.76
CA VAL A 91 -8.74 -6.24 -12.34
C VAL A 91 -10.25 -6.43 -12.57
N ALA A 92 -10.65 -7.57 -13.14
CA ALA A 92 -12.07 -7.88 -13.38
C ALA A 92 -12.88 -7.89 -12.07
N LEU A 93 -12.38 -8.53 -11.01
CA LEU A 93 -13.07 -8.57 -9.71
C LEU A 93 -13.16 -7.19 -9.04
N ILE A 94 -12.20 -6.30 -9.28
CA ILE A 94 -12.26 -4.91 -8.81
C ILE A 94 -13.39 -4.18 -9.53
N HIS A 95 -13.46 -4.32 -10.86
CA HIS A 95 -14.48 -3.68 -11.69
C HIS A 95 -15.89 -4.23 -11.43
N GLU A 96 -16.04 -5.52 -11.12
CA GLU A 96 -17.32 -6.11 -10.72
C GLU A 96 -17.94 -5.43 -9.50
N GLN A 97 -17.11 -4.84 -8.63
CA GLN A 97 -17.56 -4.06 -7.47
C GLN A 97 -17.76 -2.57 -7.77
N GLY A 98 -17.52 -2.13 -9.01
CA GLY A 98 -17.48 -0.71 -9.39
C GLY A 98 -16.25 0.04 -8.87
N GLY A 99 -15.23 -0.67 -8.41
CA GLY A 99 -13.97 -0.09 -7.98
C GLY A 99 -13.05 0.27 -9.15
N LEU A 100 -11.98 0.99 -8.86
CA LEU A 100 -10.92 1.29 -9.82
C LEU A 100 -9.70 0.40 -9.58
N ALA A 101 -9.14 -0.16 -10.63
CA ALA A 101 -7.89 -0.88 -10.59
C ALA A 101 -6.72 0.06 -10.94
N VAL A 102 -5.75 0.18 -10.03
CA VAL A 102 -4.57 1.02 -10.19
C VAL A 102 -3.34 0.15 -10.32
N ALA A 103 -2.58 0.36 -11.40
CA ALA A 103 -1.24 -0.20 -11.55
C ALA A 103 -0.27 0.60 -10.67
N VAL A 104 -0.10 0.16 -9.42
CA VAL A 104 0.79 0.80 -8.46
C VAL A 104 2.23 0.40 -8.69
N HIS A 105 3.12 1.37 -8.47
CA HIS A 105 4.57 1.25 -8.60
C HIS A 105 5.07 0.19 -9.62
N PRO A 106 4.62 0.24 -10.89
CA PRO A 106 4.64 -0.89 -11.81
C PRO A 106 6.04 -1.42 -12.17
N TYR A 107 7.09 -0.62 -11.95
CA TYR A 107 8.48 -1.01 -12.25
C TYR A 107 9.30 -1.38 -11.02
N ILE A 108 8.71 -1.35 -9.82
CA ILE A 108 9.30 -1.99 -8.64
C ILE A 108 9.22 -3.50 -8.83
N PHE A 109 10.15 -4.24 -8.21
CA PHE A 109 10.19 -5.71 -8.24
C PHE A 109 8.86 -6.40 -7.86
N LEU A 110 7.99 -5.71 -7.12
CA LEU A 110 6.68 -6.23 -6.70
C LEU A 110 5.52 -5.69 -7.54
N GLY A 111 5.74 -4.75 -8.45
CA GLY A 111 4.70 -4.20 -9.33
C GLY A 111 4.40 -5.13 -10.51
N VAL A 112 3.26 -4.92 -11.16
CA VAL A 112 2.77 -5.75 -12.29
C VAL A 112 3.60 -5.65 -13.58
N GLY A 113 4.58 -4.76 -13.65
CA GLY A 113 5.33 -4.50 -14.87
C GLY A 113 4.59 -3.62 -15.88
N GLY A 114 5.35 -2.98 -16.77
CA GLY A 114 4.80 -2.06 -17.77
C GLY A 114 3.98 -2.73 -18.88
N GLU A 115 4.24 -4.01 -19.19
CA GLU A 115 3.52 -4.72 -20.24
C GLU A 115 2.07 -5.03 -19.83
N LEU A 116 1.89 -5.64 -18.66
CA LEU A 116 0.54 -5.90 -18.14
C LEU A 116 -0.21 -4.61 -17.83
N ALA A 117 0.47 -3.62 -17.22
CA ALA A 117 -0.15 -2.33 -16.95
C ALA A 117 -0.62 -1.59 -18.22
N ALA A 118 0.01 -1.84 -19.38
CA ALA A 118 -0.38 -1.25 -20.65
C ALA A 118 -1.52 -1.99 -21.37
N ASN A 119 -1.63 -3.30 -21.16
CA ASN A 119 -2.51 -4.17 -21.94
C ASN A 119 -3.78 -4.61 -21.19
N LEU A 120 -3.77 -4.58 -19.86
CA LEU A 120 -4.95 -4.86 -19.03
C LEU A 120 -5.74 -3.58 -18.74
N PRO A 121 -7.04 -3.68 -18.42
CA PRO A 121 -7.90 -2.51 -18.26
C PRO A 121 -7.70 -1.82 -16.89
N PHE A 122 -6.47 -1.41 -16.56
CA PHE A 122 -6.22 -0.55 -15.40
C PHE A 122 -6.78 0.86 -15.64
N ASP A 123 -7.45 1.41 -14.63
CA ASP A 123 -8.07 2.74 -14.67
C ASP A 123 -7.08 3.87 -14.42
N ALA A 124 -5.94 3.59 -13.77
CA ALA A 124 -4.91 4.58 -13.49
C ALA A 124 -3.54 3.93 -13.24
N VAL A 125 -2.49 4.75 -13.30
CA VAL A 125 -1.11 4.35 -12.98
C VAL A 125 -0.58 5.21 -11.84
N GLU A 126 0.03 4.59 -10.84
CA GLU A 126 0.84 5.31 -9.85
C GLU A 126 2.15 5.76 -10.51
N THR A 127 2.18 7.02 -10.91
CA THR A 127 3.34 7.62 -11.59
C THR A 127 4.36 8.20 -10.63
N TYR A 128 3.96 8.38 -9.37
CA TYR A 128 4.85 8.85 -8.32
C TYR A 128 4.55 8.16 -6.99
N ASN A 129 5.41 7.21 -6.64
CA ASN A 129 5.54 6.69 -5.29
C ASN A 129 6.60 7.51 -4.54
N ALA A 130 6.29 7.99 -3.33
CA ALA A 130 7.09 8.99 -2.64
C ALA A 130 8.45 8.49 -2.08
N LEU A 131 8.72 7.19 -2.13
CA LEU A 131 10.00 6.64 -1.67
C LEU A 131 11.16 7.14 -2.56
N LEU A 132 12.33 7.35 -1.96
CA LEU A 132 13.52 7.88 -2.64
C LEU A 132 14.46 6.77 -3.13
N GLY A 133 15.32 7.09 -4.12
CA GLY A 133 16.35 6.19 -4.66
C GLY A 133 16.03 5.72 -6.07
N LEU A 134 16.10 4.40 -6.32
CA LEU A 134 15.74 3.79 -7.61
C LEU A 134 14.31 4.15 -8.08
N TYR A 135 13.46 4.51 -7.14
CA TYR A 135 12.11 5.02 -7.37
C TYR A 135 12.06 6.23 -8.28
N LEU A 136 13.10 7.07 -8.37
CA LEU A 136 13.13 8.16 -9.35
C LEU A 136 13.09 7.63 -10.80
N ALA A 137 13.86 6.57 -11.10
CA ALA A 137 13.85 5.93 -12.41
C ALA A 137 12.54 5.16 -12.65
N TYR A 138 11.99 4.53 -11.62
CA TYR A 138 10.70 3.82 -11.73
C TYR A 138 9.52 4.77 -11.94
N ASN A 139 9.48 5.89 -11.21
CA ASN A 139 8.50 6.97 -11.39
C ASN A 139 8.60 7.55 -12.81
N TRP A 140 9.82 7.78 -13.32
CA TRP A 140 10.00 8.22 -14.71
C TRP A 140 9.43 7.20 -15.72
N ARG A 141 9.72 5.91 -15.56
CA ARG A 141 9.15 4.85 -16.43
C ARG A 141 7.63 4.75 -16.30
N ALA A 142 7.07 4.94 -15.12
CA ALA A 142 5.63 4.96 -14.88
C ALA A 142 4.95 6.15 -15.56
N ASN A 143 5.60 7.33 -15.57
CA ASN A 143 5.13 8.48 -16.34
C ASN A 143 5.14 8.21 -17.85
N LEU A 144 6.20 7.59 -18.38
CA LEU A 144 6.25 7.19 -19.79
C LEU A 144 5.14 6.20 -20.16
N LEU A 145 4.90 5.22 -19.30
CA LEU A 145 3.81 4.26 -19.46
C LEU A 145 2.46 4.99 -19.55
N ALA A 146 2.12 5.80 -18.54
CA ALA A 146 0.85 6.52 -18.47
C ALA A 146 0.66 7.47 -19.67
N SER A 147 1.73 8.13 -20.13
CA SER A 147 1.70 8.96 -21.33
C SER A 147 1.40 8.15 -22.59
N LYS A 148 2.03 6.98 -22.74
CA LYS A 148 1.83 6.09 -23.90
C LYS A 148 0.42 5.50 -23.94
N THR A 149 -0.12 5.12 -22.78
CA THR A 149 -1.45 4.49 -22.66
C THR A 149 -2.58 5.50 -22.44
N ARG A 150 -2.25 6.78 -22.22
CA ARG A 150 -3.18 7.86 -21.87
C ARG A 150 -3.98 7.57 -20.59
N GLN A 151 -3.38 6.81 -19.67
CA GLN A 151 -4.00 6.51 -18.38
C GLN A 151 -3.85 7.70 -17.42
N PRO A 152 -4.85 7.94 -16.56
CA PRO A 152 -4.76 8.85 -15.43
C PRO A 152 -3.51 8.60 -14.57
N THR A 153 -2.93 9.68 -14.07
CA THR A 153 -1.70 9.65 -13.27
C THR A 153 -1.99 9.93 -11.81
N LEU A 154 -1.53 9.04 -10.93
CA LEU A 154 -1.68 9.17 -9.48
C LEU A 154 -0.32 9.36 -8.81
N ALA A 155 -0.34 10.08 -7.68
CA ALA A 155 0.77 10.22 -6.77
C ALA A 155 0.30 9.92 -5.33
N SER A 156 1.16 9.21 -4.60
CA SER A 156 0.83 8.66 -3.28
C SER A 156 2.10 8.54 -2.42
N THR A 157 1.91 8.23 -1.14
CA THR A 157 3.04 7.99 -0.23
C THR A 157 3.40 6.53 -0.02
N ASP A 158 2.44 5.60 -0.15
CA ASP A 158 2.63 4.18 0.13
C ASP A 158 3.24 3.95 1.53
N THR A 159 2.69 4.67 2.51
CA THR A 159 3.22 4.74 3.88
C THR A 159 2.38 3.93 4.85
N THR A 160 3.04 3.37 5.86
CA THR A 160 2.41 2.82 7.07
C THR A 160 2.38 3.80 8.25
N ASP A 161 2.98 4.99 8.11
CA ASP A 161 3.09 5.97 9.21
C ASP A 161 2.31 7.25 8.92
N ALA A 162 1.37 7.56 9.82
CA ALA A 162 0.53 8.77 9.79
C ALA A 162 1.37 10.06 9.70
N ALA A 163 2.58 10.06 10.27
CA ALA A 163 3.49 11.18 10.19
C ALA A 163 4.04 11.43 8.77
N TYR A 164 3.73 10.60 7.78
CA TYR A 164 4.13 10.79 6.38
C TYR A 164 2.98 10.89 5.37
N ILE A 165 1.77 10.41 5.72
CA ILE A 165 0.55 10.50 4.88
C ILE A 165 0.44 11.89 4.27
N GLY A 166 0.19 12.03 2.97
CA GLY A 166 -0.02 13.32 2.31
C GLY A 166 1.25 14.11 2.03
N ARG A 167 2.42 13.51 2.17
CA ARG A 167 3.66 14.12 1.68
C ARG A 167 3.66 14.19 0.15
N SER A 168 3.17 13.14 -0.50
CA SER A 168 2.68 13.16 -1.88
C SER A 168 1.20 12.81 -1.88
N TYR A 169 0.45 13.35 -2.84
CA TYR A 169 -0.99 13.13 -2.94
C TYR A 169 -1.49 13.49 -4.33
N THR A 170 -2.74 13.17 -4.60
CA THR A 170 -3.45 13.52 -5.83
C THR A 170 -4.57 14.51 -5.51
N GLU A 171 -4.60 15.64 -6.22
CA GLU A 171 -5.74 16.56 -6.24
C GLU A 171 -6.75 16.06 -7.26
N VAL A 172 -7.95 15.72 -6.82
CA VAL A 172 -9.08 15.32 -7.69
C VAL A 172 -9.96 16.53 -7.93
N MET A 173 -10.05 16.98 -9.19
CA MET A 173 -10.61 18.26 -9.59
C MET A 173 -12.15 18.20 -9.74
N ILE A 174 -12.82 17.86 -8.65
CA ILE A 174 -14.28 17.77 -8.56
C ILE A 174 -14.78 18.42 -7.27
N ASN A 175 -16.05 18.85 -7.26
CA ASN A 175 -16.69 19.43 -6.07
C ASN A 175 -17.57 18.40 -5.33
N ASP A 176 -18.08 17.40 -6.05
CA ASP A 176 -18.92 16.35 -5.48
C ASP A 176 -18.08 15.15 -5.05
N TYR A 177 -18.14 14.85 -3.76
CA TYR A 177 -17.48 13.71 -3.16
C TYR A 177 -17.89 12.37 -3.79
N HIS A 178 -19.16 12.23 -4.20
CA HIS A 178 -19.67 10.99 -4.78
C HIS A 178 -19.07 10.66 -6.14
N LEU A 179 -18.49 11.66 -6.82
CA LEU A 179 -17.89 11.53 -8.15
C LEU A 179 -16.36 11.40 -8.13
N ILE A 180 -15.73 11.23 -6.95
CA ILE A 180 -14.27 11.17 -6.84
C ILE A 180 -13.66 10.04 -7.66
N LEU A 181 -14.22 8.82 -7.59
CA LEU A 181 -13.70 7.68 -8.36
C LEU A 181 -13.88 7.89 -9.86
N GLU A 182 -15.03 8.42 -10.28
CA GLU A 182 -15.29 8.75 -11.68
C GLU A 182 -14.32 9.83 -12.18
N ALA A 183 -14.08 10.87 -11.39
CA ALA A 183 -13.11 11.92 -11.71
C ALA A 183 -11.68 11.39 -11.84
N ILE A 184 -11.28 10.44 -10.97
CA ILE A 184 -9.99 9.74 -11.10
C ILE A 184 -9.93 8.96 -12.42
N LYS A 185 -10.97 8.17 -12.71
CA LYS A 185 -11.05 7.35 -13.93
C LYS A 185 -10.95 8.18 -15.21
N TYR A 186 -11.52 9.38 -15.23
CA TYR A 186 -11.43 10.31 -16.37
C TYR A 186 -10.19 11.21 -16.34
N GLY A 187 -9.28 11.04 -15.37
CA GLY A 187 -8.04 11.80 -15.30
C GLY A 187 -8.23 13.26 -14.93
N LEU A 188 -9.32 13.63 -14.24
CA LEU A 188 -9.54 14.96 -13.66
C LEU A 188 -8.70 15.11 -12.39
N VAL A 189 -7.39 14.91 -12.53
CA VAL A 189 -6.45 14.80 -11.42
C VAL A 189 -5.19 15.62 -11.66
N LYS A 190 -4.56 16.03 -10.56
CA LYS A 190 -3.24 16.67 -10.56
C LYS A 190 -2.39 16.09 -9.44
N THR A 191 -1.21 15.59 -9.79
CA THR A 191 -0.29 15.00 -8.80
C THR A 191 0.50 16.08 -8.05
N VAL A 192 0.63 15.95 -6.74
CA VAL A 192 1.56 16.71 -5.91
C VAL A 192 2.62 15.76 -5.36
N GLN A 193 3.87 16.00 -5.77
CA GLN A 193 4.97 15.07 -5.57
C GLN A 193 5.98 15.67 -4.59
N ARG A 194 6.11 15.09 -3.40
CA ARG A 194 7.21 15.41 -2.48
C ARG A 194 7.81 14.12 -1.92
N PRO A 195 9.12 13.90 -2.08
CA PRO A 195 9.75 12.66 -1.67
C PRO A 195 9.80 12.51 -0.15
N LEU A 196 9.62 11.29 0.34
CA LEU A 196 9.87 10.90 1.73
C LEU A 196 11.35 11.11 2.11
N PRO A 197 11.67 11.30 3.40
CA PRO A 197 13.06 11.36 3.84
C PRO A 197 13.82 10.06 3.48
N ILE A 198 15.11 10.20 3.18
CA ILE A 198 15.97 9.04 2.91
C ILE A 198 16.07 8.19 4.18
N PRO A 199 15.78 6.88 4.11
CA PRO A 199 15.78 6.03 5.29
C PRO A 199 17.19 5.50 5.60
N ILE A 200 18.11 6.40 5.98
CA ILE A 200 19.52 6.07 6.21
C ILE A 200 19.66 4.86 7.17
N GLY A 201 18.85 4.81 8.23
CA GLY A 201 18.84 3.69 9.17
C GLY A 201 18.46 2.34 8.55
N PHE A 202 17.48 2.31 7.63
CA PHE A 202 17.09 1.07 6.93
C PHE A 202 18.18 0.62 5.95
N ILE A 203 18.79 1.57 5.23
CA ILE A 203 19.89 1.29 4.30
C ILE A 203 21.08 0.71 5.06
N LEU A 204 21.51 1.37 6.14
CA LEU A 204 22.60 0.90 6.99
C LEU A 204 22.28 -0.46 7.61
N LYS A 205 21.04 -0.67 8.08
CA LYS A 205 20.61 -1.97 8.63
C LYS A 205 20.76 -3.09 7.60
N ASN A 206 20.26 -2.91 6.38
CA ASN A 206 20.36 -3.95 5.35
C ASN A 206 21.80 -4.19 4.92
N PHE A 207 22.61 -3.13 4.84
CA PHE A 207 24.04 -3.24 4.52
C PHE A 207 24.81 -4.01 5.60
N LEU A 208 24.56 -3.71 6.88
CA LEU A 208 25.25 -4.31 8.03
C LEU A 208 24.58 -5.61 8.53
N GLN A 209 23.45 -6.01 7.96
CA GLN A 209 22.63 -7.16 8.37
C GLN A 209 22.33 -7.22 9.88
N VAL A 210 22.03 -6.07 10.48
CA VAL A 210 21.79 -5.95 11.94
C VAL A 210 20.52 -6.70 12.36
N LYS A 211 20.63 -7.48 13.43
CA LYS A 211 19.56 -8.27 14.06
C LYS A 211 18.78 -7.47 15.12
N ASN A 212 17.60 -7.96 15.50
CA ASN A 212 16.73 -7.40 16.54
C ASN A 212 16.29 -5.94 16.34
N VAL A 213 16.20 -5.50 15.08
CA VAL A 213 15.84 -4.12 14.76
C VAL A 213 14.33 -4.00 14.65
N LYS A 214 13.73 -3.05 15.38
CA LYS A 214 12.32 -2.70 15.20
C LYS A 214 12.08 -2.11 13.80
N PRO A 215 10.91 -2.34 13.18
CA PRO A 215 10.59 -1.76 11.89
C PRO A 215 10.72 -0.23 11.90
N CYS A 216 11.52 0.29 10.96
CA CYS A 216 11.50 1.70 10.60
C CYS A 216 10.13 2.07 10.05
N ARG A 217 9.60 3.21 10.53
CA ARG A 217 8.28 3.74 10.18
C ARG A 217 8.05 4.03 8.69
N ILE A 218 9.10 4.04 7.86
CA ILE A 218 9.01 4.43 6.45
C ILE A 218 9.08 3.22 5.49
N HIS A 219 9.81 2.14 5.81
CA HIS A 219 10.14 1.11 4.81
C HIS A 219 10.19 -0.33 5.33
N ALA A 220 10.06 -0.55 6.64
CA ALA A 220 10.27 -1.88 7.18
C ALA A 220 8.94 -2.53 7.53
N VAL A 221 8.53 -3.50 6.71
CA VAL A 221 7.44 -4.40 7.06
C VAL A 221 7.87 -5.22 8.29
N PRO A 222 7.11 -5.26 9.38
CA PRO A 222 7.37 -6.16 10.51
C PRO A 222 7.28 -7.61 10.08
N CYS A 223 8.07 -8.49 10.70
CA CYS A 223 7.94 -9.91 10.51
C CYS A 223 6.64 -10.40 11.15
N VAL A 224 5.83 -11.12 10.37
CA VAL A 224 4.59 -11.74 10.88
C VAL A 224 4.87 -12.71 12.04
N ILE A 225 6.08 -13.25 12.22
CA ILE A 225 6.37 -14.17 13.33
C ILE A 225 6.78 -13.42 14.59
N CYS A 226 7.79 -12.55 14.52
CA CYS A 226 8.43 -11.97 15.70
C CYS A 226 8.32 -10.43 15.80
N GLY A 227 7.65 -9.76 14.85
CA GLY A 227 7.49 -8.30 14.84
C GLY A 227 8.74 -7.49 14.49
N TYR A 228 9.93 -8.10 14.47
CA TYR A 228 11.16 -7.43 14.03
C TYR A 228 11.14 -7.10 12.55
N SER A 229 11.90 -6.08 12.19
CA SER A 229 11.99 -5.56 10.83
C SER A 229 12.49 -6.62 9.84
N THR A 230 11.77 -6.77 8.73
CA THR A 230 12.26 -7.50 7.56
C THR A 230 13.56 -6.90 7.03
N THR A 231 14.38 -7.73 6.41
CA THR A 231 15.61 -7.38 5.72
C THR A 231 15.48 -7.78 4.26
N THR A 232 16.09 -6.97 3.40
CA THR A 232 16.21 -7.28 1.97
C THR A 232 17.66 -7.57 1.66
N SER A 233 17.94 -8.79 1.22
CA SER A 233 19.25 -9.21 0.74
C SER A 233 19.49 -8.67 -0.68
N LEU A 234 20.72 -8.24 -0.96
CA LEU A 234 21.15 -7.86 -2.32
C LEU A 234 21.06 -9.04 -3.28
N PHE A 235 21.41 -10.23 -2.80
CA PHE A 235 21.35 -11.47 -3.57
C PHE A 235 20.09 -12.26 -3.23
N VAL A 236 19.58 -12.97 -4.23
CA VAL A 236 18.51 -13.95 -4.03
C VAL A 236 19.07 -15.17 -3.31
N ASN A 237 18.36 -15.67 -2.30
CA ASN A 237 18.76 -16.87 -1.56
C ASN A 237 17.62 -17.88 -1.56
N LYS A 238 17.96 -19.17 -1.51
CA LYS A 238 16.99 -20.23 -1.20
C LYS A 238 16.51 -20.06 0.24
N LYS A 239 15.20 -20.11 0.43
CA LYS A 239 14.55 -20.01 1.72
C LYS A 239 13.52 -21.12 1.85
N ILE A 240 13.40 -21.66 3.06
CA ILE A 240 12.41 -22.68 3.40
C ILE A 240 11.33 -22.00 4.23
N CYS A 241 10.07 -22.11 3.78
CA CYS A 241 8.94 -21.59 4.53
C CYS A 241 8.78 -22.33 5.85
N LEU A 242 8.70 -21.60 6.96
CA LEU A 242 8.56 -22.20 8.30
C LEU A 242 7.22 -22.91 8.51
N ASP A 243 6.18 -22.54 7.77
CA ASP A 243 4.83 -23.10 7.96
C ASP A 243 4.56 -24.32 7.08
N CYS A 244 5.00 -24.31 5.82
CA CYS A 244 4.67 -25.37 4.86
C CYS A 244 5.89 -26.10 4.28
N GLY A 245 7.11 -25.71 4.65
CA GLY A 245 8.34 -26.35 4.19
C GLY A 245 8.68 -26.11 2.71
N VAL A 246 7.89 -25.33 1.96
CA VAL A 246 8.19 -25.04 0.55
C VAL A 246 9.52 -24.29 0.44
N GLU A 247 10.37 -24.75 -0.48
CA GLU A 247 11.60 -24.06 -0.86
C GLU A 247 11.29 -23.08 -2.00
N GLU A 248 11.64 -21.81 -1.82
CA GLU A 248 11.56 -20.82 -2.88
C GLU A 248 12.72 -19.82 -2.80
N VAL A 249 12.90 -19.08 -3.88
CA VAL A 249 13.97 -18.09 -3.99
C VAL A 249 13.41 -16.73 -3.57
N SER A 250 14.00 -16.11 -2.56
CA SER A 250 13.56 -14.81 -2.06
C SER A 250 14.70 -13.90 -1.66
N ARG A 251 14.46 -12.59 -1.79
CA ARG A 251 15.33 -11.53 -1.24
C ARG A 251 14.90 -11.11 0.15
N PHE A 252 13.71 -11.50 0.59
CA PHE A 252 13.11 -11.04 1.83
C PHE A 252 13.23 -12.10 2.91
N SER A 253 13.65 -11.70 4.10
CA SER A 253 13.51 -12.50 5.32
C SER A 253 13.41 -11.58 6.53
N CYS A 254 13.03 -12.11 7.69
CA CYS A 254 13.21 -11.37 8.93
C CYS A 254 14.71 -11.13 9.22
N SER A 255 15.04 -10.10 10.01
CA SER A 255 16.40 -9.96 10.59
C SER A 255 16.82 -11.19 11.40
N GLU A 256 15.87 -11.90 11.99
CA GLU A 256 16.07 -13.17 12.68
C GLU A 256 15.97 -14.39 11.75
N GLN A 257 16.09 -14.18 10.44
CA GLN A 257 16.08 -15.21 9.41
C GLN A 257 14.77 -16.02 9.28
N HIS A 258 13.72 -15.68 10.02
CA HIS A 258 12.39 -16.22 9.77
C HIS A 258 11.95 -15.95 8.32
N TYR A 259 11.36 -16.98 7.70
CA TYR A 259 10.84 -16.92 6.35
C TYR A 259 9.47 -17.58 6.26
N LEU A 260 8.54 -16.90 5.60
CA LEU A 260 7.24 -17.44 5.22
C LEU A 260 7.05 -17.21 3.74
N CYS A 261 6.56 -18.23 3.02
CA CYS A 261 6.13 -18.02 1.65
C CYS A 261 4.92 -17.09 1.61
N ARG A 262 4.69 -16.47 0.44
CA ARG A 262 3.61 -15.48 0.26
C ARG A 262 2.24 -15.99 0.75
N HIS A 263 1.92 -17.25 0.45
CA HIS A 263 0.67 -17.88 0.87
C HIS A 263 0.55 -18.04 2.39
N CYS A 264 1.60 -18.51 3.06
CA CYS A 264 1.58 -18.67 4.52
C CYS A 264 1.59 -17.31 5.23
N MET A 265 2.28 -16.32 4.68
CA MET A 265 2.24 -14.94 5.19
C MET A 265 0.82 -14.38 5.11
N ALA A 266 0.18 -14.43 3.94
CA ALA A 266 -1.18 -13.95 3.73
C ALA A 266 -2.16 -14.64 4.69
N LYS A 267 -2.09 -15.98 4.82
CA LYS A 267 -2.93 -16.74 5.77
C LYS A 267 -2.80 -16.23 7.21
N ARG A 268 -1.58 -15.98 7.68
CA ARG A 268 -1.36 -15.47 9.04
C ARG A 268 -1.87 -14.04 9.21
N VAL A 269 -1.72 -13.18 8.19
CA VAL A 269 -2.22 -11.80 8.25
C VAL A 269 -3.74 -11.76 8.25
N ILE A 270 -4.39 -12.55 7.40
CA ILE A 270 -5.85 -12.68 7.36
C ILE A 270 -6.39 -13.19 8.70
N ALA A 271 -5.80 -14.26 9.24
CA ALA A 271 -6.22 -14.80 10.53
C ALA A 271 -6.04 -13.81 11.69
N ARG A 272 -5.07 -12.89 11.60
CA ARG A 272 -4.92 -11.79 12.57
C ARG A 272 -6.02 -10.76 12.43
N ASP A 273 -6.27 -10.27 11.21
CA ASP A 273 -7.32 -9.28 10.97
C ASP A 273 -8.69 -9.76 11.44
N GLU A 274 -9.03 -11.03 11.15
CA GLU A 274 -10.29 -11.65 11.59
C GLU A 274 -10.47 -11.70 13.12
N SER A 275 -9.37 -11.60 13.88
CA SER A 275 -9.38 -11.59 15.35
C SER A 275 -9.42 -10.18 15.96
N ILE A 276 -9.25 -9.12 15.16
CA ILE A 276 -9.15 -7.76 15.67
C ILE A 276 -10.55 -7.16 15.87
N ASN A 277 -10.83 -6.76 17.11
CA ASN A 277 -11.89 -5.80 17.41
C ASN A 277 -11.29 -4.40 17.50
N TYR A 278 -11.45 -3.59 16.47
CA TYR A 278 -10.87 -2.23 16.40
C TYR A 278 -11.36 -1.31 17.51
N ASP A 279 -12.58 -1.49 18.03
CA ASP A 279 -13.09 -0.66 19.13
C ASP A 279 -12.40 -0.98 20.48
N GLU A 280 -11.99 -2.23 20.68
CA GLU A 280 -11.26 -2.68 21.87
C GLU A 280 -9.74 -2.50 21.71
N TYR A 281 -9.21 -2.70 20.51
CA TYR A 281 -7.78 -2.64 20.21
C TYR A 281 -7.18 -1.29 20.62
N HIS A 282 -7.87 -0.19 20.31
CA HIS A 282 -7.41 1.17 20.65
C HIS A 282 -7.58 1.56 22.12
N SER A 283 -8.30 0.76 22.92
CA SER A 283 -8.33 0.95 24.38
C SER A 283 -7.04 0.45 25.06
N CYS A 284 -6.28 -0.45 24.42
CA CYS A 284 -5.04 -1.02 24.94
C CYS A 284 -3.76 -0.34 24.43
N VAL A 285 -3.77 0.29 23.25
CA VAL A 285 -2.61 1.02 22.70
C VAL A 285 -2.65 2.50 23.13
N GLY A 286 -2.95 2.73 24.41
CA GLY A 286 -2.71 4.00 25.06
C GLY A 286 -1.25 4.08 25.50
N VAL A 287 -0.56 5.13 25.05
CA VAL A 287 0.75 5.59 25.54
C VAL A 287 1.97 4.84 24.99
N SER A 288 2.60 5.42 23.95
CA SER A 288 4.06 5.55 23.86
C SER A 288 4.45 6.74 22.99
#